data_AF-A0A5N5DQX9-F1
#
_entry.id   AF-A0A5N5DQX9-F1
#
_cell.length_a   1.000
_cell.length_b   1.000
_cell.length_c   1.000
_cell.angle_alpha   90.00
_cell.angle_beta   90.00
_cell.angle_gamma   90.00
#
_symmetry.space_group_name_H-M   'P 1'
#
loop_
_entity.id
_entity.type
_entity.pdbx_description
1 polymer ?
#
loop_
_entity_poly.entity_id
_entity_poly.type
_entity_poly.pdbx_seq_one_letter_code
_entity_poly.pdbx_strand_id
1 'polypeptide(L)'
;MPPPKKPKKSGGTGSHTHALSVVQEFMKESYYAGRRAKEKEDEARKAGEKVAQGMEADINEYMEDTEGWKATIQELKELCPKLEELLAKIADAEETTDELCELVDSLEADLLRRTDGRILRVGAELHELSGRIQALQLENQQLERNLESSSSATEKQALEKTITSLRADVEGKERTAQLYKPALEKMKKMIDSEKERVGRRNETITLWRNKCENLRAKADEDKAMIEKEKSALETQALELNQRIREQDEALKDSQTRLEDCETSKGQLEESLTEMKTSIATMNSDYSEGKPTMQAQLERLKVEHAAAVDANRKA
;
A
#
# COMPACT_ATOMS: atom_id res chain seq x y z
N MET A 1 38.73 79.08 30.06
CA MET A 1 40.08 78.54 29.79
C MET A 1 40.95 78.69 31.02
N PRO A 2 41.32 77.60 31.72
CA PRO A 2 42.39 77.60 32.70
C PRO A 2 43.73 77.12 32.08
N PRO A 3 44.89 77.47 32.66
CA PRO A 3 46.20 77.37 32.02
C PRO A 3 46.82 75.96 32.14
N PRO A 4 47.79 75.61 31.26
CA PRO A 4 48.43 74.30 31.28
C PRO A 4 49.40 74.18 32.46
N LYS A 5 49.21 73.15 33.30
CA LYS A 5 50.16 72.77 34.35
C LYS A 5 51.34 72.02 33.73
N LYS A 6 52.55 72.50 34.03
CA LYS A 6 53.83 71.88 33.65
C LYS A 6 53.95 70.45 34.20
N PRO A 7 54.57 69.52 33.45
CA PRO A 7 54.81 68.16 33.95
C PRO A 7 55.92 68.15 35.00
N LYS A 8 55.63 67.56 36.17
CA LYS A 8 56.63 67.19 37.18
C LYS A 8 57.41 65.97 36.68
N LYS A 9 58.72 66.11 36.55
CA LYS A 9 59.65 64.98 36.44
C LYS A 9 59.68 64.23 37.78
N SER A 10 59.23 62.99 37.81
CA SER A 10 59.51 62.04 38.89
C SER A 10 60.49 60.99 38.36
N GLY A 11 61.65 60.83 39.03
CA GLY A 11 62.52 59.66 38.91
C GLY A 11 61.72 58.38 39.25
N GLY A 12 62.02 57.21 38.72
CA GLY A 12 63.34 56.71 38.34
C GLY A 12 63.72 55.45 39.12
N THR A 13 62.75 54.61 39.54
CA THR A 13 62.97 53.22 40.03
C THR A 13 61.75 52.27 39.83
N GLY A 14 60.71 52.66 39.10
CA GLY A 14 59.48 51.85 38.94
C GLY A 14 59.41 50.92 37.71
N SER A 15 60.45 50.88 36.87
CA SER A 15 60.42 50.20 35.56
C SER A 15 60.43 48.66 35.65
N HIS A 16 61.05 48.09 36.69
CA HIS A 16 61.17 46.63 36.81
C HIS A 16 59.94 45.97 37.44
N THR A 17 59.29 46.63 38.40
CA THR A 17 58.04 46.14 39.02
C THR A 17 56.85 46.24 38.06
N HIS A 18 56.80 47.26 37.20
CA HIS A 18 55.75 47.38 36.19
C HIS A 18 55.91 46.35 35.07
N ALA A 19 57.14 46.06 34.62
CA ALA A 19 57.40 45.01 33.64
C ALA A 19 57.04 43.60 34.16
N LEU A 20 57.34 43.30 35.44
CA LEU A 20 56.93 42.03 36.06
C LEU A 20 55.42 41.91 36.22
N SER A 21 54.73 43.00 36.55
CA SER A 21 53.27 43.04 36.63
C SER A 21 52.64 42.75 35.26
N VAL A 22 53.14 43.37 34.19
CA VAL A 22 52.64 43.16 32.82
C VAL A 22 52.86 41.72 32.36
N VAL A 23 54.00 41.10 32.67
CA VAL A 23 54.27 39.69 32.33
C VAL A 23 53.37 38.74 33.13
N GLN A 24 53.14 39.00 34.43
CA GLN A 24 52.22 38.20 35.24
C GLN A 24 50.76 38.31 34.76
N GLU A 25 50.34 39.51 34.36
CA GLU A 25 49.00 39.76 33.83
C GLU A 25 48.81 39.08 32.47
N PHE A 26 49.81 39.17 31.58
CA PHE A 26 49.84 38.46 30.29
C PHE A 26 49.82 36.93 30.45
N MET A 27 50.57 36.36 31.41
CA MET A 27 50.55 34.92 31.67
C MET A 27 49.20 34.46 32.23
N LYS A 28 48.57 35.25 33.11
CA LYS A 28 47.21 34.96 33.59
C LYS A 28 46.20 35.03 32.46
N GLU A 29 46.23 36.09 31.65
CA GLU A 29 45.34 36.22 30.49
C GLU A 29 45.51 35.07 29.50
N SER A 30 46.75 34.68 29.20
CA SER A 30 47.06 33.56 28.31
C SER A 30 46.54 32.22 28.88
N TYR A 31 46.69 31.99 30.18
CA TYR A 31 46.15 30.79 30.84
C TYR A 31 44.61 30.76 30.81
N TYR A 32 43.95 31.88 31.12
CA TYR A 32 42.49 31.97 31.06
C TYR A 32 41.95 31.95 29.62
N ALA A 33 42.71 32.44 28.64
CA ALA A 33 42.37 32.32 27.22
C ALA A 33 42.47 30.86 26.77
N GLY A 34 43.54 30.15 27.14
CA GLY A 34 43.70 28.71 26.86
C GLY A 34 42.61 27.85 27.51
N ARG A 35 42.25 28.15 28.76
CA ARG A 35 41.13 27.47 29.44
C ARG A 35 39.79 27.73 28.75
N ARG A 36 39.49 28.99 28.38
CA ARG A 36 38.26 29.34 27.64
C ARG A 36 38.22 28.69 26.24
N ALA A 37 39.37 28.59 25.56
CA ALA A 37 39.46 27.91 24.27
C ALA A 37 39.18 26.41 24.42
N LYS A 38 39.75 25.76 25.44
CA LYS A 38 39.51 24.34 25.73
C LYS A 38 38.05 24.07 26.14
N GLU A 39 37.46 24.93 26.97
CA GLU A 39 36.03 24.82 27.33
C GLU A 39 35.13 24.95 26.09
N LYS A 40 35.44 25.88 25.18
CA LYS A 40 34.73 26.00 23.89
C LYS A 40 34.94 24.79 22.97
N GLU A 41 36.13 24.21 22.95
CA GLU A 41 36.43 22.99 22.19
C GLU A 41 35.64 21.79 22.74
N ASP A 42 35.60 21.62 24.06
CA ASP A 42 34.82 20.57 24.72
C ASP A 42 33.30 20.77 24.51
N GLU A 43 32.81 22.00 24.52
CA GLU A 43 31.42 22.34 24.19
C GLU A 43 31.10 22.03 22.73
N ALA A 44 31.97 22.40 21.80
CA ALA A 44 31.81 22.09 20.37
C ALA A 44 31.85 20.58 20.13
N ARG A 45 32.74 19.84 20.81
CA ARG A 45 32.83 18.37 20.75
C ARG A 45 31.55 17.72 21.24
N LYS A 46 31.01 18.16 22.39
CA LYS A 46 29.73 17.67 22.93
C LYS A 46 28.55 18.00 22.02
N ALA A 47 28.55 19.19 21.41
CA ALA A 47 27.52 19.57 20.45
C ALA A 47 27.59 18.68 19.20
N GLY A 48 28.79 18.40 18.68
CA GLY A 48 29.03 17.47 17.58
C GLY A 48 28.58 16.05 17.89
N GLU A 49 28.93 15.51 19.07
CA GLU A 49 28.47 14.18 19.53
C GLU A 49 26.94 14.12 19.62
N LYS A 50 26.27 15.18 20.10
CA LYS A 50 24.82 15.24 20.20
C LYS A 50 24.14 15.27 18.82
N VAL A 51 24.72 15.98 17.85
CA VAL A 51 24.21 15.99 16.46
C VAL A 51 24.41 14.61 15.82
N ALA A 52 25.57 13.98 16.00
CA ALA A 52 25.84 12.64 15.48
C ALA A 52 24.86 11.59 16.05
N GLN A 53 24.61 11.63 17.37
CA GLN A 53 23.61 10.76 18.01
C GLN A 53 22.19 11.02 17.52
N GLY A 54 21.84 12.27 17.24
CA GLY A 54 20.55 12.63 16.64
C GLY A 54 20.40 12.05 15.23
N MET A 55 21.44 12.22 14.39
CA MET A 55 21.46 11.66 13.03
C MET A 55 21.39 10.12 13.04
N GLU A 56 22.11 9.46 13.95
CA GLU A 56 22.09 8.00 14.08
C GLU A 56 20.72 7.48 14.53
N ALA A 57 20.05 8.19 15.44
CA ALA A 57 18.68 7.86 15.84
C ALA A 57 17.69 8.02 14.67
N ASP A 58 17.76 9.14 13.95
CA ASP A 58 16.90 9.38 12.78
C ASP A 58 17.13 8.31 11.69
N ILE A 59 18.39 7.95 11.41
CA ILE A 59 18.73 6.89 10.43
C ILE A 59 18.14 5.55 10.86
N ASN A 60 18.24 5.18 12.13
CA ASN A 60 17.69 3.92 12.63
C ASN A 60 16.16 3.89 12.54
N GLU A 61 15.47 4.98 12.87
CA GLU A 61 14.01 5.10 12.72
C GLU A 61 13.59 4.94 11.24
N TYR A 62 14.29 5.60 10.31
CA TYR A 62 14.04 5.44 8.88
C TYR A 62 14.32 4.00 8.38
N MET A 63 15.34 3.34 8.91
CA MET A 63 15.65 1.95 8.55
C MET A 63 14.58 0.97 9.05
N GLU A 64 14.09 1.13 10.28
CA GLU A 64 13.00 0.32 10.82
C GLU A 64 11.70 0.51 10.01
N ASP A 65 11.35 1.76 9.68
CA ASP A 65 10.18 2.06 8.85
C ASP A 65 10.31 1.44 7.46
N THR A 66 11.47 1.55 6.81
CA THR A 66 11.68 0.96 5.48
C THR A 66 11.67 -0.57 5.49
N GLU A 67 12.12 -1.23 6.56
CA GLU A 67 11.97 -2.68 6.72
C GLU A 67 10.49 -3.07 6.90
N GLY A 68 9.73 -2.31 7.70
CA GLY A 68 8.28 -2.48 7.85
C GLY A 68 7.56 -2.40 6.51
N TRP A 69 7.86 -1.38 5.70
CA TRP A 69 7.27 -1.22 4.37
C TRP A 69 7.67 -2.32 3.39
N LYS A 70 8.92 -2.82 3.44
CA LYS A 70 9.34 -3.97 2.62
C LYS A 70 8.52 -5.23 2.95
N ALA A 71 8.26 -5.48 4.23
CA ALA A 71 7.42 -6.60 4.66
C ALA A 71 5.99 -6.46 4.11
N THR A 72 5.36 -5.29 4.25
CA THR A 72 4.02 -5.03 3.71
C THR A 72 3.96 -5.18 2.18
N ILE A 73 4.95 -4.65 1.46
CA ILE A 73 5.03 -4.81 -0.01
C ILE A 73 5.17 -6.28 -0.39
N GLN A 74 5.94 -7.06 0.37
CA GLN A 74 6.11 -8.48 0.12
C GLN A 74 4.81 -9.27 0.37
N GLU A 75 4.08 -8.97 1.44
CA GLU A 75 2.76 -9.55 1.71
C GLU A 75 1.76 -9.22 0.59
N LEU A 76 1.71 -7.96 0.13
CA LEU A 76 0.87 -7.55 -0.99
C LEU A 76 1.23 -8.29 -2.29
N LYS A 77 2.53 -8.49 -2.57
CA LYS A 77 3.00 -9.29 -3.72
C LYS A 77 2.56 -10.75 -3.66
N GLU A 78 2.40 -11.32 -2.47
CA GLU A 78 1.91 -12.70 -2.29
C GLU A 78 0.38 -12.79 -2.36
N LEU A 79 -0.33 -11.72 -1.98
CA LEU A 79 -1.78 -11.65 -2.00
C LEU A 79 -2.34 -11.38 -3.41
N CYS A 80 -1.70 -10.53 -4.20
CA CYS A 80 -2.17 -10.19 -5.56
C CYS A 80 -2.40 -11.43 -6.46
N PRO A 81 -1.45 -12.39 -6.58
CA PRO A 81 -1.65 -13.58 -7.41
C PRO A 81 -2.79 -14.48 -6.90
N LYS A 82 -2.98 -14.55 -5.56
CA LYS A 82 -4.08 -15.31 -4.96
C LYS A 82 -5.43 -14.67 -5.29
N LEU A 83 -5.51 -13.34 -5.29
CA LEU A 83 -6.72 -12.61 -5.70
C LEU A 83 -7.02 -12.84 -7.18
N GLU A 84 -6.01 -12.79 -8.06
CA GLU A 84 -6.15 -13.09 -9.48
C GLU A 84 -6.61 -14.53 -9.71
N GLU A 85 -6.06 -15.50 -8.98
CA GLU A 85 -6.49 -16.91 -9.03
C GLU A 85 -7.95 -17.07 -8.59
N LEU A 86 -8.37 -16.38 -7.51
CA LEU A 86 -9.75 -16.39 -7.06
C LEU A 86 -10.71 -15.75 -8.07
N LEU A 87 -10.31 -14.64 -8.70
CA LEU A 87 -11.09 -14.01 -9.77
C LEU A 87 -11.24 -14.93 -10.98
N ALA A 88 -10.18 -15.65 -11.37
CA ALA A 88 -10.26 -16.64 -12.44
C ALA A 88 -11.23 -17.78 -12.10
N LYS A 89 -11.16 -18.32 -10.88
CA LYS A 89 -12.11 -19.35 -10.40
C LYS A 89 -13.56 -18.85 -10.36
N ILE A 90 -13.78 -17.58 -10.03
CA ILE A 90 -15.11 -16.96 -10.07
C ILE A 90 -15.60 -16.88 -11.53
N ALA A 91 -14.75 -16.47 -12.47
CA ALA A 91 -15.10 -16.43 -13.89
C ALA A 91 -15.46 -17.82 -14.44
N ASP A 92 -14.68 -18.86 -14.13
CA ASP A 92 -14.99 -20.25 -14.51
C ASP A 92 -16.34 -20.72 -13.89
N ALA A 93 -16.62 -20.30 -12.66
CA ALA A 93 -17.88 -20.61 -11.98
C ALA A 93 -19.08 -19.86 -12.60
N GLU A 94 -18.89 -18.63 -13.07
CA GLU A 94 -19.90 -17.87 -13.82
C GLU A 94 -20.23 -18.57 -15.15
N GLU A 95 -19.20 -18.94 -15.93
CA GLU A 95 -19.37 -19.64 -17.21
C GLU A 95 -20.13 -20.96 -17.04
N THR A 96 -19.72 -21.79 -16.07
CA THR A 96 -20.44 -23.04 -15.76
C THR A 96 -21.86 -22.80 -15.24
N THR A 97 -22.12 -21.69 -14.54
CA THR A 97 -23.48 -21.33 -14.11
C THR A 97 -24.34 -20.93 -15.31
N ASP A 98 -23.80 -20.19 -16.27
CA ASP A 98 -24.51 -19.79 -17.49
C ASP A 98 -24.80 -21.00 -18.38
N GLU A 99 -23.83 -21.91 -18.58
CA GLU A 99 -24.05 -23.19 -19.27
C GLU A 99 -25.18 -24.02 -18.63
N LEU A 100 -25.21 -24.07 -17.29
CA LEU A 100 -26.28 -24.77 -16.56
C LEU A 100 -27.64 -24.08 -16.74
N CYS A 101 -27.67 -22.75 -16.81
CA CYS A 101 -28.90 -22.00 -17.08
C CYS A 101 -29.43 -22.32 -18.48
N GLU A 102 -28.57 -22.26 -19.50
CA GLU A 102 -28.96 -22.60 -20.88
C GLU A 102 -29.46 -24.05 -21.00
N LEU A 103 -28.82 -24.99 -20.31
CA LEU A 103 -29.26 -26.38 -20.28
C LEU A 103 -30.63 -26.53 -19.61
N VAL A 104 -30.88 -25.82 -18.50
CA VAL A 104 -32.17 -25.83 -17.81
C VAL A 104 -33.27 -25.24 -18.71
N ASP A 105 -33.02 -24.10 -19.34
CA ASP A 105 -33.97 -23.45 -20.26
C ASP A 105 -34.28 -24.36 -21.46
N SER A 106 -33.26 -25.01 -22.02
CA SER A 106 -33.45 -25.98 -23.11
C SER A 106 -34.27 -27.18 -22.65
N LEU A 107 -34.01 -27.73 -21.47
CA LEU A 107 -34.74 -28.88 -20.93
C LEU A 107 -36.21 -28.52 -20.61
N GLU A 108 -36.46 -27.33 -20.07
CA GLU A 108 -37.80 -26.82 -19.81
C GLU A 108 -38.59 -26.67 -21.13
N ALA A 109 -37.98 -26.06 -22.14
CA ALA A 109 -38.58 -25.90 -23.46
C ALA A 109 -38.88 -27.26 -24.13
N ASP A 110 -37.96 -28.23 -24.03
CA ASP A 110 -38.12 -29.57 -24.59
C ASP A 110 -39.23 -30.36 -23.86
N LEU A 111 -39.28 -30.28 -22.53
CA LEU A 111 -40.31 -30.91 -21.73
C LEU A 111 -41.69 -30.34 -22.07
N LEU A 112 -41.83 -29.00 -22.08
CA LEU A 112 -43.07 -28.32 -22.46
C LEU A 112 -43.54 -28.72 -23.86
N ARG A 113 -42.65 -28.68 -24.88
CA ARG A 113 -43.02 -29.09 -26.25
C ARG A 113 -43.47 -30.54 -26.32
N ARG A 114 -42.79 -31.46 -25.63
CA ARG A 114 -43.13 -32.89 -25.65
C ARG A 114 -44.44 -33.16 -24.91
N THR A 115 -44.67 -32.51 -23.77
CA THR A 115 -45.89 -32.69 -22.99
C THR A 115 -47.08 -32.06 -23.69
N ASP A 116 -46.96 -30.83 -24.18
CA ASP A 116 -48.03 -30.15 -24.91
C ASP A 116 -48.36 -30.89 -26.21
N GLY A 117 -47.34 -31.33 -26.96
CA GLY A 117 -47.54 -32.14 -28.17
C GLY A 117 -48.15 -33.53 -27.91
N ARG A 118 -48.00 -34.10 -26.71
CA ARG A 118 -48.71 -35.32 -26.30
C ARG A 118 -50.14 -35.04 -25.88
N ILE A 119 -50.36 -34.00 -25.08
CA ILE A 119 -51.70 -33.59 -24.63
C ILE A 119 -52.57 -33.22 -25.83
N LEU A 120 -52.04 -32.45 -26.79
CA LEU A 120 -52.77 -32.08 -28.00
C LEU A 120 -53.15 -33.30 -28.85
N ARG A 121 -52.24 -34.27 -29.01
CA ARG A 121 -52.53 -35.52 -29.74
C ARG A 121 -53.62 -36.34 -29.05
N VAL A 122 -53.48 -36.60 -27.75
CA VAL A 122 -54.47 -37.36 -26.98
C VAL A 122 -55.81 -36.63 -26.94
N GLY A 123 -55.79 -35.29 -26.84
CA GLY A 123 -56.99 -34.45 -26.91
C GLY A 123 -57.69 -34.53 -28.26
N ALA A 124 -56.94 -34.51 -29.36
CA ALA A 124 -57.49 -34.69 -30.71
C ALA A 124 -58.10 -36.09 -30.90
N GLU A 125 -57.42 -37.15 -30.44
CA GLU A 125 -57.93 -38.53 -30.48
C GLU A 125 -59.23 -38.68 -29.67
N LEU A 126 -59.29 -38.09 -28.46
CA LEU A 126 -60.50 -38.07 -27.65
C LEU A 126 -61.64 -37.31 -28.32
N HIS A 127 -61.35 -36.18 -28.98
CA HIS A 127 -62.35 -35.41 -29.69
C HIS A 127 -62.90 -36.17 -30.89
N GLU A 128 -62.04 -36.84 -31.66
CA GLU A 128 -62.43 -37.71 -32.78
C GLU A 128 -63.29 -38.89 -32.28
N LEU A 129 -62.88 -39.55 -31.20
CA LEU A 129 -63.65 -40.62 -30.58
C LEU A 129 -65.02 -40.15 -30.11
N SER A 130 -65.10 -38.98 -29.46
CA SER A 130 -66.36 -38.38 -29.04
C SER A 130 -67.28 -38.10 -30.23
N GLY A 131 -66.74 -37.56 -31.32
CA GLY A 131 -67.50 -37.30 -32.55
C GLY A 131 -68.02 -38.60 -33.18
N ARG A 132 -67.20 -39.65 -33.21
CA ARG A 132 -67.63 -40.99 -33.67
C ARG A 132 -68.72 -41.58 -32.78
N ILE A 133 -68.61 -41.48 -31.46
CA ILE A 133 -69.65 -41.96 -30.53
C ILE A 133 -70.97 -41.24 -30.80
N GLN A 134 -70.96 -39.91 -30.95
CA GLN A 134 -72.17 -39.14 -31.26
C GLN A 134 -72.78 -39.55 -32.61
N ALA A 135 -71.97 -39.72 -33.64
CA ALA A 135 -72.44 -40.16 -34.95
C ALA A 135 -73.09 -41.55 -34.88
N LEU A 136 -72.44 -42.51 -34.21
CA LEU A 136 -72.97 -43.86 -34.01
C LEU A 136 -74.25 -43.86 -33.17
N GLN A 137 -74.36 -43.01 -32.14
CA GLN A 137 -75.59 -42.85 -31.36
C GLN A 137 -76.74 -42.32 -32.21
N LEU A 138 -76.47 -41.34 -33.08
CA LEU A 138 -77.47 -40.78 -34.00
C LEU A 138 -77.94 -41.83 -35.01
N GLU A 139 -77.00 -42.59 -35.58
CA GLU A 139 -77.28 -43.71 -36.50
C GLU A 139 -78.13 -44.78 -35.81
N ASN A 140 -77.78 -45.14 -34.56
CA ASN A 140 -78.52 -46.11 -33.78
C ASN A 140 -79.98 -45.66 -33.53
N GLN A 141 -80.18 -44.40 -33.16
CA GLN A 141 -81.53 -43.82 -33.01
C GLN A 141 -82.32 -43.85 -34.32
N GLN A 142 -81.67 -43.63 -35.46
CA GLN A 142 -82.31 -43.68 -36.77
C GLN A 142 -82.72 -45.11 -37.13
N LEU A 143 -81.85 -46.09 -36.87
CA LEU A 143 -82.14 -47.51 -37.09
C LEU A 143 -83.26 -48.02 -36.18
N GLU A 144 -83.32 -47.56 -34.92
CA GLU A 144 -84.41 -47.87 -34.00
C GLU A 144 -85.77 -47.37 -34.54
N ARG A 145 -85.83 -46.12 -35.04
CA ARG A 145 -87.06 -45.60 -35.70
C ARG A 145 -87.43 -46.41 -36.95
N ASN A 146 -86.44 -46.79 -37.77
CA ASN A 146 -86.68 -47.60 -38.96
C ASN A 146 -87.21 -48.98 -38.58
N LEU A 147 -86.67 -49.60 -37.53
CA LEU A 147 -87.12 -50.87 -36.97
C LEU A 147 -88.58 -50.80 -36.54
N GLU A 148 -88.97 -49.74 -35.82
CA GLU A 148 -90.34 -49.52 -35.38
C GLU A 148 -91.32 -49.37 -36.57
N SER A 149 -90.86 -48.76 -37.67
CA SER A 149 -91.66 -48.54 -38.88
C SER A 149 -91.70 -49.72 -39.87
N SER A 150 -90.78 -50.69 -39.77
CA SER A 150 -90.69 -51.81 -40.72
C SER A 150 -91.80 -52.85 -40.49
N SER A 151 -92.47 -53.24 -41.58
CA SER A 151 -93.51 -54.28 -41.61
C SER A 151 -92.96 -55.68 -41.94
N SER A 152 -91.68 -55.78 -42.32
CA SER A 152 -91.01 -57.02 -42.74
C SER A 152 -90.22 -57.65 -41.57
N ALA A 153 -90.53 -58.91 -41.24
CA ALA A 153 -89.87 -59.62 -40.14
C ALA A 153 -88.36 -59.86 -40.38
N THR A 154 -87.96 -60.06 -41.64
CA THR A 154 -86.55 -60.25 -42.02
C THR A 154 -85.75 -58.95 -41.99
N GLU A 155 -86.36 -57.82 -42.37
CA GLU A 155 -85.73 -56.50 -42.19
C GLU A 155 -85.59 -56.14 -40.72
N LYS A 156 -86.61 -56.41 -39.90
CA LYS A 156 -86.54 -56.20 -38.45
C LYS A 156 -85.37 -56.96 -37.83
N GLN A 157 -85.23 -58.24 -38.16
CA GLN A 157 -84.15 -59.06 -37.62
C GLN A 157 -82.75 -58.58 -38.09
N ALA A 158 -82.63 -58.07 -39.32
CA ALA A 158 -81.38 -57.50 -39.82
C ALA A 158 -81.02 -56.19 -39.11
N LEU A 159 -81.99 -55.29 -38.93
CA LEU A 159 -81.83 -54.03 -38.19
C LEU A 159 -81.45 -54.27 -36.73
N GLU A 160 -82.08 -55.24 -36.05
CA GLU A 160 -81.72 -55.63 -34.68
C GLU A 160 -80.27 -56.09 -34.55
N LYS A 161 -79.77 -56.91 -35.49
CA LYS A 161 -78.36 -57.33 -35.50
C LYS A 161 -77.41 -56.15 -35.64
N THR A 162 -77.72 -55.20 -36.52
CA THR A 162 -76.91 -54.01 -36.74
C THR A 162 -76.90 -53.10 -35.49
N ILE A 163 -78.07 -52.85 -34.88
CA ILE A 163 -78.20 -52.10 -33.63
C ILE A 163 -77.36 -52.74 -32.51
N THR A 164 -77.41 -54.07 -32.38
CA THR A 164 -76.65 -54.79 -31.36
C THR A 164 -75.15 -54.67 -31.58
N SER A 165 -74.68 -54.76 -32.83
CA SER A 165 -73.27 -54.55 -33.19
C SER A 165 -72.83 -53.12 -32.89
N LEU A 166 -73.62 -52.11 -33.24
CA LEU A 166 -73.31 -50.70 -32.98
C LEU A 166 -73.24 -50.40 -31.48
N ARG A 167 -74.13 -50.97 -30.66
CA ARG A 167 -74.08 -50.83 -29.20
C ARG A 167 -72.79 -51.41 -28.61
N ALA A 168 -72.37 -52.59 -29.06
CA ALA A 168 -71.11 -53.18 -28.63
C ALA A 168 -69.90 -52.30 -29.02
N ASP A 169 -69.93 -51.70 -30.20
CA ASP A 169 -68.85 -50.83 -30.69
C ASP A 169 -68.77 -49.50 -29.93
N VAL A 170 -69.93 -48.91 -29.58
CA VAL A 170 -70.02 -47.72 -28.71
C VAL A 170 -69.49 -48.03 -27.31
N GLU A 171 -69.94 -49.14 -26.69
CA GLU A 171 -69.42 -49.55 -25.37
C GLU A 171 -67.91 -49.76 -25.39
N GLY A 172 -67.36 -50.38 -26.44
CA GLY A 172 -65.92 -50.56 -26.61
C GLY A 172 -65.17 -49.22 -26.62
N LYS A 173 -65.66 -48.25 -27.39
CA LYS A 173 -65.06 -46.90 -27.49
C LYS A 173 -65.21 -46.11 -26.18
N GLU A 174 -66.34 -46.20 -25.49
CA GLU A 174 -66.55 -45.57 -24.18
C GLU A 174 -65.60 -46.12 -23.12
N ARG A 175 -65.41 -47.45 -23.05
CA ARG A 175 -64.42 -48.06 -22.15
C ARG A 175 -63.01 -47.56 -22.45
N THR A 176 -62.66 -47.43 -23.73
CA THR A 176 -61.34 -46.91 -24.14
C THR A 176 -61.16 -45.45 -23.72
N ALA A 177 -62.17 -44.60 -23.91
CA ALA A 177 -62.14 -43.20 -23.47
C ALA A 177 -62.05 -43.06 -21.93
N GLN A 178 -62.74 -43.94 -21.19
CA GLN A 178 -62.66 -43.99 -19.72
C GLN A 178 -61.26 -44.36 -19.22
N LEU A 179 -60.48 -45.16 -19.95
CA LEU A 179 -59.09 -45.47 -19.61
C LEU A 179 -58.15 -44.27 -19.81
N TYR A 180 -58.38 -43.44 -20.84
CA TYR A 180 -57.54 -42.26 -21.11
C TYR A 180 -57.72 -41.13 -20.09
N LYS A 181 -58.92 -40.98 -19.51
CA LYS A 181 -59.24 -39.90 -18.57
C LYS A 181 -58.33 -39.87 -17.32
N PRO A 182 -58.14 -40.97 -16.56
CA PRO A 182 -57.21 -40.99 -15.43
C PRO A 182 -55.74 -40.89 -15.86
N ALA A 183 -55.37 -41.35 -17.07
CA ALA A 183 -54.02 -41.21 -17.59
C ALA A 183 -53.66 -39.73 -17.88
N LEU A 184 -54.60 -38.96 -18.46
CA LEU A 184 -54.46 -37.52 -18.65
C LEU A 184 -54.34 -36.78 -17.32
N GLU A 185 -55.17 -37.13 -16.34
CA GLU A 185 -55.13 -36.49 -15.03
C GLU A 185 -53.80 -36.76 -14.30
N LYS A 186 -53.26 -37.98 -14.44
CA LYS A 186 -51.94 -38.33 -13.93
C LYS A 186 -50.82 -37.54 -14.63
N MET A 187 -50.89 -37.39 -15.95
CA MET A 187 -49.92 -36.58 -16.70
C MET A 187 -49.96 -35.11 -16.28
N LYS A 188 -51.15 -34.55 -16.10
CA LYS A 188 -51.33 -33.17 -15.65
C LYS A 188 -50.68 -32.92 -14.29
N LYS A 189 -50.94 -33.80 -13.32
CA LYS A 189 -50.29 -33.74 -11.99
C LYS A 189 -48.77 -33.84 -12.07
N MET A 190 -48.24 -34.67 -12.96
CA MET A 190 -46.79 -34.83 -13.15
C MET A 190 -46.17 -33.55 -13.72
N ILE A 191 -46.83 -32.91 -14.69
CA ILE A 191 -46.42 -31.62 -15.25
C ILE A 191 -46.41 -30.54 -14.16
N ASP A 192 -47.46 -30.45 -13.35
CA ASP A 192 -47.54 -29.46 -12.27
C ASP A 192 -46.42 -29.67 -11.24
N SER A 193 -46.15 -30.91 -10.85
CA SER A 193 -45.05 -31.23 -9.92
C SER A 193 -43.67 -30.90 -10.48
N GLU A 194 -43.49 -31.04 -11.79
CA GLU A 194 -42.22 -30.75 -12.47
C GLU A 194 -42.02 -29.23 -12.61
N LYS A 195 -43.08 -28.48 -12.91
CA LYS A 195 -43.05 -27.00 -12.88
C LYS A 195 -42.63 -26.46 -11.53
N GLU A 196 -43.17 -27.00 -10.44
CA GLU A 196 -42.73 -26.61 -9.08
C GLU A 196 -41.26 -26.95 -8.83
N ARG A 197 -40.79 -28.11 -9.32
CA ARG A 197 -39.39 -28.53 -9.17
C ARG A 197 -38.43 -27.61 -9.93
N VAL A 198 -38.80 -27.21 -11.16
CA VAL A 198 -38.05 -26.24 -11.97
C VAL A 198 -38.05 -24.86 -11.29
N GLY A 199 -39.20 -24.40 -10.81
CA GLY A 199 -39.30 -23.14 -10.06
C GLY A 199 -38.34 -23.05 -8.87
N ARG A 200 -38.30 -24.09 -8.02
CA ARG A 200 -37.35 -24.16 -6.88
C ARG A 200 -35.88 -24.13 -7.31
N ARG A 201 -35.55 -24.75 -8.44
CA ARG A 201 -34.19 -24.73 -8.99
C ARG A 201 -33.83 -23.34 -9.50
N ASN A 202 -34.74 -22.66 -10.19
CA ASN A 202 -34.53 -21.30 -10.69
C ASN A 202 -34.33 -20.30 -9.55
N GLU A 203 -35.07 -20.44 -8.45
CA GLU A 203 -34.83 -19.65 -7.22
C GLU A 203 -33.42 -19.87 -6.66
N THR A 204 -32.96 -21.13 -6.63
CA THR A 204 -31.62 -21.48 -6.14
C THR A 204 -30.53 -20.90 -7.06
N ILE A 205 -30.71 -21.01 -8.38
CA ILE A 205 -29.79 -20.42 -9.37
C ILE A 205 -29.72 -18.91 -9.20
N THR A 206 -30.86 -18.24 -9.04
CA THR A 206 -30.93 -16.79 -8.83
C THR A 206 -30.20 -16.37 -7.55
N LEU A 207 -30.35 -17.13 -6.45
CA LEU A 207 -29.61 -16.89 -5.22
C LEU A 207 -28.09 -17.03 -5.40
N TRP A 208 -27.63 -18.05 -6.14
CA TRP A 208 -26.21 -18.23 -6.43
C TRP A 208 -25.66 -17.13 -7.33
N ARG A 209 -26.40 -16.73 -8.37
CA ARG A 209 -26.03 -15.60 -9.23
C ARG A 209 -25.83 -14.32 -8.43
N ASN A 210 -26.81 -13.96 -7.59
CA ASN A 210 -26.71 -12.79 -6.72
C ASN A 210 -25.51 -12.87 -5.76
N LYS A 211 -25.18 -14.07 -5.26
CA LYS A 211 -24.02 -14.27 -4.39
C LYS A 211 -22.71 -14.07 -5.14
N CYS A 212 -22.59 -14.58 -6.37
CA CYS A 212 -21.42 -14.37 -7.23
C CYS A 212 -21.22 -12.88 -7.56
N GLU A 213 -22.29 -12.18 -7.96
CA GLU A 213 -22.25 -10.73 -8.24
C GLU A 213 -21.77 -9.92 -7.03
N ASN A 214 -22.27 -10.22 -5.83
CA ASN A 214 -21.83 -9.54 -4.60
C ASN A 214 -20.35 -9.81 -4.27
N LEU A 215 -19.88 -11.04 -4.45
CA LEU A 215 -18.48 -11.39 -4.22
C LEU A 215 -17.56 -10.69 -5.22
N ARG A 216 -17.99 -10.56 -6.48
CA ARG A 216 -17.26 -9.83 -7.52
C ARG A 216 -17.16 -8.34 -7.20
N ALA A 217 -18.28 -7.71 -6.85
CA ALA A 217 -18.28 -6.30 -6.44
C ALA A 217 -17.32 -6.04 -5.29
N LYS A 218 -17.31 -6.92 -4.28
CA LYS A 218 -16.36 -6.83 -3.17
C LYS A 218 -14.91 -7.02 -3.60
N ALA A 219 -14.63 -7.98 -4.50
CA ALA A 219 -13.28 -8.20 -5.01
C ALA A 219 -12.76 -7.01 -5.83
N ASP A 220 -13.64 -6.34 -6.59
CA ASP A 220 -13.30 -5.13 -7.33
C ASP A 220 -13.02 -3.94 -6.38
N GLU A 221 -13.79 -3.81 -5.29
CA GLU A 221 -13.52 -2.82 -4.23
C GLU A 221 -12.17 -3.08 -3.54
N ASP A 222 -11.89 -4.32 -3.14
CA ASP A 222 -10.62 -4.70 -2.51
C ASP A 222 -9.44 -4.44 -3.47
N LYS A 223 -9.59 -4.75 -4.76
CA LYS A 223 -8.58 -4.45 -5.79
C LYS A 223 -8.32 -2.96 -5.93
N ALA A 224 -9.37 -2.14 -5.93
CA ALA A 224 -9.24 -0.68 -6.01
C ALA A 224 -8.55 -0.11 -4.76
N MET A 225 -8.83 -0.67 -3.57
CA MET A 225 -8.16 -0.29 -2.33
C MET A 225 -6.67 -0.62 -2.36
N ILE A 226 -6.31 -1.84 -2.80
CA ILE A 226 -4.91 -2.27 -2.94
C ILE A 226 -4.14 -1.35 -3.89
N GLU A 227 -4.70 -1.01 -5.06
CA GLU A 227 -4.00 -0.15 -6.01
C GLU A 227 -3.81 1.28 -5.46
N LYS A 228 -4.79 1.78 -4.70
CA LYS A 228 -4.67 3.06 -4.01
C LYS A 228 -3.56 3.03 -2.96
N GLU A 229 -3.51 2.01 -2.11
CA GLU A 229 -2.44 1.86 -1.10
C GLU A 229 -1.07 1.72 -1.75
N LYS A 230 -0.96 0.93 -2.81
CA LYS A 230 0.27 0.80 -3.60
C LYS A 230 0.74 2.14 -4.16
N SER A 231 -0.15 2.96 -4.72
CA SER A 231 0.23 4.29 -5.24
C SER A 231 0.69 5.25 -4.13
N ALA A 232 0.08 5.17 -2.95
CA ALA A 232 0.49 5.96 -1.78
C ALA A 232 1.88 5.53 -1.28
N LEU A 233 2.14 4.23 -1.26
CA LEU A 233 3.42 3.63 -0.94
C LEU A 233 4.53 4.05 -1.89
N GLU A 234 4.27 4.00 -3.20
CA GLU A 234 5.22 4.44 -4.22
C GLU A 234 5.56 5.93 -4.06
N THR A 235 4.57 6.76 -3.72
CA THR A 235 4.77 8.19 -3.45
C THR A 235 5.64 8.40 -2.21
N GLN A 236 5.35 7.72 -1.09
CA GLN A 236 6.16 7.81 0.13
C GLN A 236 7.59 7.33 -0.10
N ALA A 237 7.78 6.25 -0.85
CA ALA A 237 9.11 5.76 -1.20
C ALA A 237 9.90 6.78 -2.03
N LEU A 238 9.26 7.51 -2.95
CA LEU A 238 9.90 8.59 -3.70
C LEU A 238 10.30 9.76 -2.79
N GLU A 239 9.43 10.18 -1.88
CA GLU A 239 9.72 11.25 -0.91
C GLU A 239 10.87 10.89 0.03
N LEU A 240 10.90 9.66 0.55
CA LEU A 240 11.99 9.15 1.38
C LEU A 240 13.32 9.11 0.63
N ASN A 241 13.31 8.62 -0.61
CA ASN A 241 14.51 8.61 -1.45
C ASN A 241 15.03 10.01 -1.74
N GLN A 242 14.15 11.00 -1.88
CA GLN A 242 14.55 12.39 -2.04
C GLN A 242 15.20 12.93 -0.77
N ARG A 243 14.61 12.69 0.41
CA ARG A 243 15.19 13.11 1.70
C ARG A 243 16.56 12.49 1.95
N ILE A 244 16.75 11.21 1.63
CA ILE A 244 18.05 10.53 1.75
C ILE A 244 19.11 11.26 0.90
N ARG A 245 18.79 11.60 -0.36
CA ARG A 245 19.73 12.36 -1.22
C ARG A 245 20.07 13.74 -0.66
N GLU A 246 19.08 14.45 -0.11
CA GLU A 246 19.28 15.76 0.51
C GLU A 246 20.19 15.65 1.76
N GLN A 247 20.02 14.60 2.56
CA GLN A 247 20.90 14.31 3.70
C GLN A 247 22.32 13.91 3.27
N ASP A 248 22.46 13.10 2.22
CA ASP A 248 23.76 12.70 1.67
C ASP A 248 24.58 13.90 1.19
N GLU A 249 23.95 14.85 0.48
CA GLU A 249 24.62 16.08 0.06
C GLU A 249 24.99 16.97 1.26
N ALA A 250 24.10 17.11 2.26
CA ALA A 250 24.40 17.87 3.47
C ALA A 250 25.55 17.27 4.29
N LEU A 251 25.66 15.94 4.33
CA LEU A 251 26.77 15.23 4.96
C LEU A 251 28.08 15.48 4.21
N LYS A 252 28.06 15.41 2.88
CA LYS A 252 29.23 15.68 2.03
C LYS A 252 29.74 17.12 2.17
N ASP A 253 28.83 18.09 2.23
CA ASP A 253 29.18 19.48 2.52
C ASP A 253 29.81 19.63 3.91
N SER A 254 29.26 18.95 4.91
CA SER A 254 29.79 18.97 6.28
C SER A 254 31.17 18.33 6.37
N GLN A 255 31.41 17.23 5.65
CA GLN A 255 32.73 16.58 5.54
C GLN A 255 33.77 17.51 4.91
N THR A 256 33.41 18.19 3.81
CA THR A 256 34.31 19.15 3.16
C THR A 256 34.70 20.28 4.13
N ARG A 257 33.74 20.81 4.90
CA ARG A 257 34.01 21.86 5.90
C ARG A 257 34.87 21.38 7.07
N LEU A 258 34.78 20.08 7.42
CA LEU A 258 35.67 19.47 8.41
C LEU A 258 37.10 19.38 7.89
N GLU A 259 37.30 18.92 6.65
CA GLU A 259 38.62 18.87 6.00
C GLU A 259 39.28 20.26 5.93
N ASP A 260 38.52 21.30 5.58
CA ASP A 260 38.99 22.69 5.58
C ASP A 260 39.41 23.17 6.98
N CYS A 261 38.62 22.82 8.01
CA CYS A 261 38.93 23.12 9.41
C CYS A 261 40.21 22.40 9.87
N GLU A 262 40.37 21.12 9.53
CA GLU A 262 41.57 20.34 9.86
C GLU A 262 42.81 20.91 9.18
N THR A 263 42.70 21.30 7.92
CA THR A 263 43.78 21.98 7.18
C THR A 263 44.17 23.30 7.85
N SER A 264 43.17 24.13 8.18
CA SER A 264 43.40 25.42 8.85
C SER A 264 44.02 25.25 10.24
N LYS A 265 43.60 24.22 10.99
CA LYS A 265 44.21 23.85 12.27
C LYS A 265 45.68 23.48 12.10
N GLY A 266 46.02 22.64 11.12
CA GLY A 266 47.40 22.28 10.83
C GLY A 266 48.29 23.49 10.53
N GLN A 267 47.80 24.43 9.71
CA GLN A 267 48.52 25.68 9.40
C GLN A 267 48.75 26.56 10.64
N LEU A 268 47.76 26.64 11.54
CA LEU A 268 47.89 27.37 12.80
C LEU A 268 48.89 26.70 13.75
N GLU A 269 48.90 25.37 13.83
CA GLU A 269 49.85 24.60 14.64
C GLU A 269 51.29 24.77 14.14
N GLU A 270 51.50 24.78 12.82
CA GLU A 270 52.79 25.07 12.19
C GLU A 270 53.26 26.50 12.51
N SER A 271 52.40 27.50 12.26
CA SER A 271 52.68 28.91 12.59
C SER A 271 53.03 29.11 14.06
N LEU A 272 52.34 28.40 14.96
CA LEU A 272 52.60 28.45 16.40
C LEU A 272 53.94 27.81 16.76
N THR A 273 54.35 26.77 16.04
CA THR A 273 55.66 26.12 16.20
C THR A 273 56.80 27.01 15.70
N GLU A 274 56.60 27.70 14.57
CA GLU A 274 57.54 28.70 14.05
C GLU A 274 57.70 29.87 15.02
N MET A 275 56.60 30.42 15.54
CA MET A 275 56.64 31.50 16.55
C MET A 275 57.40 31.07 17.81
N LYS A 276 57.16 29.85 18.32
CA LYS A 276 57.89 29.31 19.47
C LYS A 276 59.39 29.24 19.19
N THR A 277 59.78 28.78 18.00
CA THR A 277 61.19 28.69 17.58
C THR A 277 61.82 30.08 17.51
N SER A 278 61.15 31.05 16.88
CA SER A 278 61.62 32.44 16.78
C SER A 278 61.81 33.09 18.14
N ILE A 279 60.85 32.90 19.07
CA ILE A 279 60.97 33.37 20.46
C ILE A 279 62.17 32.73 21.17
N ALA A 280 62.40 31.43 20.97
CA ALA A 280 63.55 30.73 21.57
C ALA A 280 64.88 31.32 21.05
N THR A 281 65.00 31.58 19.74
CA THR A 281 66.16 32.24 19.15
C THR A 281 66.36 33.65 19.71
N MET A 282 65.32 34.49 19.73
CA MET A 282 65.39 35.84 20.30
C MET A 282 65.83 35.84 21.78
N ASN A 283 65.35 34.86 22.56
CA ASN A 283 65.76 34.72 23.96
C ASN A 283 67.23 34.30 24.08
N SER A 284 67.72 33.44 23.19
CA SER A 284 69.14 33.07 23.13
C SER A 284 70.01 34.28 22.80
N ASP A 285 69.68 35.00 21.72
CA ASP A 285 70.40 36.20 21.28
C ASP A 285 70.43 37.28 22.36
N TYR A 286 69.30 37.48 23.06
CA TYR A 286 69.21 38.40 24.18
C TYR A 286 70.11 37.97 25.35
N SER A 287 70.10 36.67 25.69
CA SER A 287 70.94 36.10 26.75
C SER A 287 72.43 36.25 26.43
N GLU A 288 72.84 36.08 25.17
CA GLU A 288 74.22 36.23 24.69
C GLU A 288 74.65 37.71 24.56
N GLY A 289 73.74 38.59 24.11
CA GLY A 289 74.00 40.02 23.98
C GLY A 289 74.10 40.73 25.33
N LYS A 290 73.39 40.25 26.35
CA LYS A 290 73.34 40.88 27.69
C LYS A 290 74.72 41.03 28.36
N PRO A 291 75.58 40.01 28.46
CA PRO A 291 76.95 40.16 28.98
C PRO A 291 77.76 41.21 28.24
N THR A 292 77.64 41.27 26.91
CA THR A 292 78.39 42.21 26.06
C THR A 292 77.95 43.65 26.31
N MET A 293 76.64 43.89 26.37
CA MET A 293 76.10 45.21 26.75
C MET A 293 76.50 45.59 28.18
N GLN A 294 76.50 44.64 29.10
CA GLN A 294 76.88 44.86 30.49
C GLN A 294 78.38 45.19 30.62
N ALA A 295 79.25 44.51 29.87
CA ALA A 295 80.67 44.81 29.80
C ALA A 295 80.94 46.20 29.18
N GLN A 296 80.22 46.58 28.13
CA GLN A 296 80.31 47.93 27.54
C GLN A 296 79.88 49.01 28.55
N LEU A 297 78.80 48.77 29.29
CA LEU A 297 78.32 49.69 30.33
C LEU A 297 79.36 49.87 31.45
N GLU A 298 79.95 48.77 31.95
CA GLU A 298 81.00 48.84 32.96
C GLU A 298 82.25 49.56 32.45
N ARG A 299 82.64 49.33 31.18
CA ARG A 299 83.74 50.07 30.55
C ARG A 299 83.48 51.57 30.50
N LEU A 300 82.29 51.99 30.07
CA LEU A 300 81.89 53.41 30.05
C LEU A 300 81.88 54.03 31.45
N LYS A 301 81.48 53.27 32.49
CA LYS A 301 81.55 53.74 33.88
C LYS A 301 82.99 53.97 34.33
N VAL A 302 83.91 53.06 33.99
CA VAL A 302 85.35 53.19 34.31
C VAL A 302 85.97 54.37 33.56
N GLU A 303 85.69 54.53 32.26
CA GLU A 303 86.18 55.65 31.45
C GLU A 303 85.65 56.99 31.99
N HIS A 304 84.37 57.06 32.38
CA HIS A 304 83.80 58.25 33.01
C HIS A 304 84.45 58.55 34.37
N ALA A 305 84.68 57.54 35.21
CA ALA A 305 85.37 57.73 36.49
C ALA A 305 86.81 58.25 36.28
N ALA A 306 87.54 57.71 35.31
CA ALA A 306 88.88 58.17 34.96
C ALA A 306 88.88 59.62 34.43
N ALA A 307 87.90 59.99 33.61
CA ALA A 307 87.72 61.36 33.12
C ALA A 307 87.42 62.36 34.26
N VAL A 308 86.60 61.94 35.25
CA VAL A 308 86.30 62.76 36.43
C VAL A 308 87.53 62.95 37.32
N ASP A 309 88.34 61.91 37.52
CA ASP A 309 89.58 62.01 38.30
C ASP A 309 90.67 62.83 37.59
N ALA A 310 90.77 62.75 36.27
CA ALA A 310 91.64 63.61 35.47
C ALA A 310 91.24 65.09 35.62
N ASN A 311 89.95 65.39 35.61
CA ASN A 311 89.42 66.76 35.85
C ASN A 311 89.61 67.27 37.28
N ARG A 312 89.86 66.39 38.27
CA ARG A 312 90.16 66.79 39.66
C ARG A 312 91.64 67.07 39.91
N LYS A 313 92.52 66.56 39.04
CA LYS A 313 93.98 66.72 39.14
C LYS A 313 94.53 67.85 38.25
N ALA A 314 93.72 68.37 37.34
CA ALA A 314 93.96 69.59 36.57
C ALA A 314 93.42 70.81 37.33
#